data_AF-A0A0F9DQG2-F1
#
_entry.id   AF-A0A0F9DQG2-F1
#
_cell.length_a   1.000
_cell.length_b   1.000
_cell.length_c   1.000
_cell.angle_alpha   90.00
_cell.angle_beta   90.00
_cell.angle_gamma   90.00
#
_symmetry.space_group_name_H-M   'P 1'
#
loop_
_entity.id
_entity.type
_entity.pdbx_description
1 polymer ?
#
loop_
_entity_poly.entity_id
_entity_poly.type
_entity_poly.pdbx_seq_one_letter_code
_entity_poly.pdbx_strand_id
1 'polypeptide(L)' 'MSIEENIAQIRSELDILSQYERMVEGNNFEVNTVADIKGNAKDICDQIKTKADSIKAEIDQWS' A
#
# COMPACT_ATOMS: atom_id res chain seq x y z
N MET A 1 2.65 17.49 3.10
CA MET A 1 2.65 16.61 1.93
C MET A 1 1.42 16.96 1.14
N SER A 2 1.53 17.34 -0.13
CA SER A 2 0.36 17.74 -0.93
C SER A 2 -0.50 16.51 -1.27
N ILE A 3 -1.74 16.75 -1.71
CA ILE A 3 -2.58 15.69 -2.31
C ILE A 3 -1.84 14.96 -3.45
N GLU A 4 -1.10 15.69 -4.28
CA GLU A 4 -0.36 15.12 -5.42
C GLU A 4 0.75 14.16 -4.96
N GLU A 5 1.51 14.55 -3.95
CA GLU A 5 2.56 13.71 -3.34
C GLU A 5 1.96 12.45 -2.70
N ASN A 6 0.85 12.58 -1.98
CA ASN A 6 0.14 11.44 -1.39
C ASN A 6 -0.36 10.48 -2.48
N ILE A 7 -0.93 10.99 -3.58
CA ILE A 7 -1.39 10.17 -4.72
C ILE A 7 -0.22 9.44 -5.36
N ALA A 8 0.92 10.11 -5.58
CA ALA A 8 2.10 9.51 -6.16
C ALA A 8 2.64 8.36 -5.28
N GLN A 9 2.69 8.56 -3.96
CA GLN A 9 3.11 7.52 -3.03
C GLN A 9 2.15 6.34 -2.98
N ILE A 10 0.84 6.59 -2.93
CA ILE A 10 -0.19 5.52 -2.98
C ILE A 10 -0.01 4.66 -4.24
N ARG A 11 0.23 5.28 -5.41
CA ARG A 11 0.48 4.53 -6.65
C ARG A 11 1.73 3.64 -6.55
N SER A 12 2.81 4.16 -5.99
CA SER A 12 4.04 3.37 -5.80
C SER A 12 3.81 2.20 -4.84
N GLU A 13 3.07 2.41 -3.76
CA GLU A 13 2.75 1.39 -2.76
C GLU A 13 1.85 0.29 -3.32
N LEU A 14 0.86 0.67 -4.14
CA LEU A 14 0.00 -0.27 -4.86
C LEU A 14 0.80 -1.14 -5.84
N ASP A 15 1.79 -0.57 -6.54
CA ASP A 15 2.65 -1.35 -7.44
C ASP A 15 3.47 -2.40 -6.69
N ILE A 16 4.02 -2.05 -5.51
CA ILE A 16 4.72 -3.01 -4.64
C ILE A 16 3.77 -4.13 -4.17
N LEU A 17 2.54 -3.78 -3.78
CA LEU A 17 1.51 -4.76 -3.40
C LEU A 17 1.19 -5.75 -4.53
N SER A 18 1.06 -5.26 -5.77
CA SER A 18 0.86 -6.11 -6.94
C SER A 18 2.06 -7.02 -7.22
N GLN A 19 3.29 -6.59 -6.91
CA GLN A 19 4.46 -7.46 -7.01
C GLN A 19 4.40 -8.59 -5.97
N TYR A 20 3.99 -8.29 -4.73
CA TYR A 20 3.83 -9.31 -3.68
C TYR A 20 2.74 -10.33 -4.02
N GLU A 21 1.60 -9.89 -4.56
CA GLU A 21 0.56 -10.80 -5.07
C GLU A 21 1.14 -11.77 -6.09
N ARG A 22 1.80 -11.27 -7.14
CA ARG A 22 2.41 -12.09 -8.19
C ARG A 22 3.46 -13.06 -7.65
N MET A 23 4.25 -12.61 -6.68
CA MET A 23 5.25 -13.47 -6.04
C MET A 23 4.57 -14.65 -5.33
N VAL A 24 3.51 -14.40 -4.58
CA VAL A 24 2.76 -15.43 -3.85
C VAL A 24 2.04 -16.39 -4.79
N GLU A 25 1.43 -15.89 -5.87
CA GLU A 25 0.75 -16.74 -6.86
C GLU A 25 1.74 -17.60 -7.67
N GLY A 26 2.95 -17.09 -7.91
CA GLY A 26 3.95 -17.74 -8.76
C GLY A 26 4.86 -18.76 -8.07
N ASN A 27 4.87 -18.84 -6.74
CA ASN A 27 5.89 -19.62 -6.01
C ASN A 27 5.32 -20.45 -4.86
N ASN A 28 5.83 -21.68 -4.71
CA ASN A 28 5.65 -22.50 -3.50
C ASN A 28 6.66 -22.06 -2.42
N PHE A 29 6.41 -20.91 -1.80
CA PHE A 29 7.23 -20.42 -0.70
C PHE A 29 7.04 -21.26 0.57
N GLU A 30 8.09 -21.31 1.39
CA GLU A 30 7.97 -21.82 2.77
C GLU A 30 7.04 -20.92 3.59
N VAL A 31 6.31 -21.51 4.54
CA VAL A 31 5.25 -20.85 5.33
C VAL A 31 5.74 -19.57 6.02
N ASN A 32 6.98 -19.55 6.52
CA ASN A 32 7.55 -18.38 7.18
C ASN A 32 7.77 -17.21 6.21
N THR A 33 8.20 -17.49 4.97
CA THR A 33 8.36 -16.46 3.94
C THR A 33 7.02 -15.85 3.54
N VAL A 34 5.96 -16.67 3.45
CA VAL A 34 4.60 -16.18 3.19
C VAL A 34 4.08 -15.30 4.35
N ALA A 35 4.40 -15.66 5.60
CA ALA A 35 4.02 -14.87 6.76
C ALA A 35 4.68 -13.48 6.76
N ASP A 36 5.96 -13.40 6.43
CA ASP A 36 6.70 -12.13 6.32
C ASP A 36 6.16 -11.27 5.18
N ILE A 37 5.91 -11.86 4.00
CA ILE A 37 5.29 -11.16 2.86
C ILE A 37 3.93 -10.60 3.25
N LYS A 38 3.11 -11.39 3.97
CA LYS A 38 1.79 -10.95 4.45
C LYS A 38 1.90 -9.81 5.46
N GLY A 39 2.87 -9.85 6.37
CA GLY A 39 3.15 -8.76 7.30
C GLY A 39 3.48 -7.46 6.57
N ASN A 40 4.44 -7.52 5.64
CA ASN A 40 4.84 -6.37 4.84
C ASN A 40 3.68 -5.83 3.98
N ALA A 41 2.89 -6.70 3.36
CA ALA A 41 1.73 -6.29 2.57
C ALA A 41 0.68 -5.56 3.41
N LYS A 42 0.46 -6.01 4.65
CA LYS A 42 -0.45 -5.36 5.59
C LYS A 42 0.04 -3.95 5.96
N ASP A 43 1.32 -3.81 6.28
CA ASP A 43 1.90 -2.51 6.63
C ASP A 43 1.77 -1.51 5.47
N ILE A 44 1.97 -1.96 4.23
CA ILE A 44 1.76 -1.13 3.02
C ILE A 44 0.28 -0.72 2.90
N CYS A 45 -0.66 -1.64 3.11
CA CYS A 45 -2.10 -1.31 3.10
C CYS A 45 -2.46 -0.25 4.16
N ASP A 46 -1.92 -0.35 5.37
CA ASP A 46 -2.14 0.61 6.45
C ASP A 46 -1.54 2.00 6.11
N GLN A 47 -0.39 2.01 5.42
CA GLN A 47 0.21 3.24 4.89
C GLN A 47 -0.62 3.89 3.78
N ILE A 48 -1.14 3.10 2.83
CA ILE A 48 -2.04 3.59 1.77
C ILE A 48 -3.28 4.21 2.39
N LYS A 49 -3.90 3.52 3.35
CA LYS A 49 -5.09 4.01 4.06
C LYS A 49 -4.83 5.37 4.71
N THR A 50 -3.74 5.49 5.46
CA THR A 50 -3.37 6.74 6.14
C THR A 50 -3.24 7.91 5.15
N LYS A 51 -2.62 7.69 3.99
CA LYS A 51 -2.47 8.72 2.95
C LYS A 51 -3.81 9.06 2.29
N ALA A 52 -4.64 8.07 2.00
CA ALA A 52 -5.96 8.27 1.43
C ALA A 52 -6.88 9.07 2.39
N ASP A 53 -6.83 8.77 3.68
CA ASP A 53 -7.56 9.51 4.72
C ASP A 53 -7.06 10.96 4.81
N SER A 54 -5.74 11.18 4.65
CA SER A 54 -5.15 12.53 4.61
C SER A 54 -5.62 13.34 3.39
N ILE A 55 -5.64 12.72 2.20
CA ILE A 55 -6.19 13.35 0.98
C ILE A 55 -7.66 13.73 1.19
N LYS A 56 -8.46 12.80 1.72
CA LYS A 56 -9.89 13.04 1.98
C LYS A 56 -10.06 14.23 2.92
N ALA A 57 -9.32 14.27 4.02
CA ALA A 57 -9.39 15.35 5.00
C ALA A 57 -9.03 16.72 4.40
N GLU A 58 -8.06 16.79 3.49
CA GLU A 58 -7.70 18.02 2.79
C GLU A 58 -8.80 18.46 1.81
N ILE A 59 -9.38 17.52 1.05
CA ILE A 59 -10.51 17.82 0.12
C ILE A 59 -11.75 18.28 0.89
N ASP A 60 -12.06 17.68 2.04
CA ASP A 60 -13.19 18.07 2.88
C ASP A 60 -13.11 19.54 3.36
N GLN A 61 -11.91 20.14 3.32
CA GLN A 61 -11.67 21.54 3.70
C GLN A 61 -11.75 22.52 2.52
N TRP A 62 -11.92 22.05 1.28
CA TRP A 62 -12.04 22.91 0.11
C TRP A 62 -13.36 23.69 0.16
N SER A 63 -13.27 25.01 0.02
CA SER A 63 -14.39 25.96 0.09
C SER A 63 -14.94 26.29 -1.28
#